data_AF-R9J534-F1
#
_entry.id   AF-R9J534-F1
#
_cell.length_a   1.000
_cell.length_b   1.000
_cell.length_c   1.000
_cell.angle_alpha   90.00
_cell.angle_beta   90.00
_cell.angle_gamma   90.00
#
_symmetry.space_group_name_H-M   'P 1'
#
loop_
_entity.id
_entity.type
_entity.pdbx_description
1 polymer ?
#
loop_
_entity_poly.entity_id
_entity_poly.type
_entity_poly.pdbx_seq_one_letter_code
_entity_poly.pdbx_strand_id
1 'polypeptide(L)'
;MRKKLCGIICLYSLVSFMLCACGKKEQGNPIRLPAREDIVSIGVSDGDKYAMSPNTEDEATEFIDEFLSMLMDMETTSQQSINDVPVNKDSITININCDGVAGTTLFYYVDKGTEYVEQPYQGIYKLAPALGNCIAEMLSSADNTPPAIKFQASVIEKNKDSIIVKPVDGSLELDSADEFFLSNEDNLELQIGDLVEISYNGEIMESYPAQLGEVYKITMIEQTGTDVNR
;
A
#
# COMPACT_ATOMS: atom_id res chain seq x y z
N MET A 1 -72.28 2.82 -49.14
CA MET A 1 -70.99 2.18 -49.49
C MET A 1 -69.88 2.89 -48.73
N ARG A 2 -69.36 2.23 -47.68
CA ARG A 2 -68.17 2.66 -46.92
C ARG A 2 -66.94 2.09 -47.59
N LYS A 3 -65.90 2.91 -47.78
CA LYS A 3 -64.47 2.57 -47.87
C LYS A 3 -63.76 3.74 -48.53
N LYS A 4 -62.95 4.49 -47.78
CA LYS A 4 -61.61 5.03 -48.12
C LYS A 4 -61.13 5.90 -46.94
N LEU A 5 -61.01 5.31 -45.75
CA LEU A 5 -60.44 6.02 -44.58
C LEU A 5 -59.50 5.12 -43.76
N CYS A 6 -58.94 4.07 -44.38
CA CYS A 6 -57.98 3.15 -43.75
C CYS A 6 -56.52 3.37 -44.21
N GLY A 7 -56.28 4.22 -45.22
CA GLY A 7 -54.96 4.31 -45.86
C GLY A 7 -54.01 5.36 -45.30
N ILE A 8 -54.48 6.31 -44.49
CA ILE A 8 -53.66 7.45 -44.02
C ILE A 8 -53.33 7.34 -42.52
N ILE A 9 -54.04 6.50 -41.77
CA ILE A 9 -53.76 6.28 -40.34
C ILE A 9 -52.62 5.26 -40.15
N CYS A 10 -52.38 4.35 -41.11
CA CYS A 10 -51.28 3.38 -41.05
C CYS A 10 -49.89 3.95 -41.38
N LEU A 11 -49.79 5.19 -41.88
CA LEU A 11 -48.48 5.79 -42.19
C LEU A 11 -47.83 6.48 -40.99
N TYR A 12 -48.60 6.77 -39.93
CA TYR A 12 -48.12 7.38 -38.69
C TYR A 12 -47.82 6.37 -37.57
N SER A 13 -48.15 5.08 -37.75
CA SER A 13 -47.88 4.03 -36.76
C SER A 13 -46.57 3.25 -36.99
N LEU A 14 -45.80 3.59 -38.03
CA LEU A 14 -44.57 2.88 -38.42
C LEU A 14 -43.27 3.69 -38.16
N VAL A 15 -43.37 4.88 -37.57
CA VAL A 15 -42.21 5.75 -37.26
C VAL A 15 -42.08 5.98 -35.75
N SER A 16 -42.29 4.95 -34.93
CA SER A 16 -42.16 5.09 -33.46
C SER A 16 -41.50 3.92 -32.73
N PHE A 17 -40.91 2.96 -33.45
CA PHE A 17 -40.16 1.86 -32.84
C PHE A 17 -38.83 1.67 -33.54
N MET A 18 -37.83 2.47 -33.16
CA MET A 18 -36.39 2.14 -33.19
C MET A 18 -35.56 3.36 -32.75
N LEU A 19 -35.91 3.96 -31.61
CA LEU A 19 -34.85 4.51 -30.76
C LEU A 19 -34.33 3.34 -29.93
N CYS A 20 -33.63 2.41 -30.58
CA CYS A 20 -32.54 1.73 -29.91
C CYS A 20 -31.51 2.81 -29.61
N ALA A 21 -31.76 3.57 -28.54
CA ALA A 21 -30.68 4.10 -27.76
C ALA A 21 -29.90 2.87 -27.28
N CYS A 22 -28.97 2.38 -28.11
CA CYS A 22 -27.70 1.92 -27.58
C CYS A 22 -27.13 3.14 -26.86
N GLY A 23 -27.64 3.40 -25.65
CA GLY A 23 -26.90 4.15 -24.67
C GLY A 23 -25.60 3.39 -24.58
N LYS A 24 -24.54 3.95 -25.17
CA LYS A 24 -23.19 3.58 -24.75
C LYS A 24 -23.29 3.69 -23.24
N LYS A 25 -23.23 2.56 -22.51
CA LYS A 25 -22.98 2.62 -21.08
C LYS A 25 -21.79 3.56 -20.98
N GLU A 26 -21.94 4.67 -20.26
CA GLU A 26 -20.80 5.52 -19.94
C GLU A 26 -19.85 4.60 -19.18
N GLN A 27 -18.91 4.01 -19.91
CA GLN A 27 -17.92 3.12 -19.36
C GLN A 27 -17.04 4.05 -18.54
N GLY A 28 -17.12 3.91 -17.22
CA GLY A 28 -16.33 4.72 -16.30
C GLY A 28 -14.85 4.69 -16.69
N ASN A 29 -14.10 5.69 -16.25
CA ASN A 29 -12.67 5.73 -16.57
C ASN A 29 -11.99 4.46 -16.03
N PRO A 30 -11.15 3.79 -16.84
CA PRO A 30 -10.41 2.62 -16.35
C PRO A 30 -9.51 3.01 -15.18
N ILE A 31 -9.17 2.05 -14.33
CA ILE A 31 -8.18 2.26 -13.27
C ILE A 31 -6.84 2.71 -13.87
N ARG A 32 -6.14 3.62 -13.19
CA ARG A 32 -4.81 4.07 -13.61
C ARG A 32 -3.77 3.47 -12.69
N LEU A 33 -2.91 2.61 -13.24
CA LEU A 33 -1.84 1.94 -12.51
C LEU A 33 -0.48 2.49 -13.00
N PRO A 34 0.55 2.54 -12.14
CA PRO A 34 1.92 2.84 -12.53
C PRO A 34 2.45 1.84 -13.57
N ALA A 35 3.58 2.16 -14.20
CA ALA A 35 4.28 1.20 -15.05
C ALA A 35 4.79 0.03 -14.20
N ARG A 36 4.73 -1.18 -14.72
CA ARG A 36 5.02 -2.40 -13.94
C ARG A 36 6.45 -2.40 -13.41
N GLU A 37 7.39 -1.93 -14.23
CA GLU A 37 8.80 -1.81 -13.93
C GLU A 37 9.12 -0.88 -12.76
N ASP A 38 8.24 0.08 -12.47
CA ASP A 38 8.43 1.03 -11.37
C ASP A 38 7.91 0.46 -10.04
N ILE A 39 7.08 -0.59 -10.05
CA ILE A 39 6.40 -1.12 -8.87
C ILE A 39 7.32 -2.08 -8.12
N VAL A 40 7.58 -1.76 -6.85
CA VAL A 40 8.45 -2.54 -5.95
C VAL A 40 7.69 -3.39 -4.95
N SER A 41 6.50 -2.95 -4.51
CA SER A 41 5.70 -3.72 -3.56
C SER A 41 4.23 -3.28 -3.57
N ILE A 42 3.36 -4.15 -3.03
CA ILE A 42 1.96 -3.85 -2.80
C ILE A 42 1.67 -4.01 -1.31
N GLY A 43 1.10 -2.97 -0.71
CA GLY A 43 0.69 -2.94 0.69
C GLY A 43 -0.81 -2.93 0.87
N VAL A 44 -1.29 -3.60 1.90
CA VAL A 44 -2.71 -3.62 2.27
C VAL A 44 -2.84 -3.38 3.77
N SER A 45 -3.71 -2.46 4.17
CA SER A 45 -3.92 -2.12 5.59
C SER A 45 -5.37 -1.86 5.91
N ASP A 46 -5.88 -2.45 6.99
CA ASP A 46 -7.20 -2.16 7.55
C ASP A 46 -7.17 -1.12 8.69
N GLY A 47 -6.00 -0.50 8.92
CA GLY A 47 -5.75 0.44 10.01
C GLY A 47 -5.14 -0.21 11.26
N ASP A 48 -5.43 -1.48 11.52
CA ASP A 48 -4.86 -2.24 12.64
C ASP A 48 -3.69 -3.13 12.18
N LYS A 49 -3.85 -3.72 10.99
CA LYS A 49 -2.88 -4.62 10.36
C LYS A 49 -2.30 -3.99 9.12
N TYR A 50 -1.11 -4.46 8.78
CA TYR A 50 -0.43 -4.10 7.55
C TYR A 50 0.24 -5.33 6.95
N ALA A 51 -0.10 -5.63 5.70
CA ALA A 51 0.49 -6.70 4.92
C ALA A 51 1.28 -6.11 3.76
N MET A 52 2.40 -6.74 3.42
CA MET A 52 3.18 -6.46 2.21
C MET A 52 3.14 -7.67 1.28
N SER A 53 3.29 -7.43 -0.01
CA SER A 53 3.69 -8.45 -0.99
C SER A 53 4.96 -9.18 -0.53
N PRO A 54 5.22 -10.41 -1.02
CA PRO A 54 6.44 -11.15 -0.71
C PRO A 54 7.72 -10.33 -0.95
N ASN A 55 8.79 -10.66 -0.22
CA ASN A 55 10.06 -9.93 -0.24
C ASN A 55 11.14 -10.56 -1.14
N THR A 56 10.91 -11.75 -1.70
CA THR A 56 11.85 -12.39 -2.64
C THR A 56 11.53 -11.93 -4.06
N GLU A 57 12.53 -11.63 -4.87
CA GLU A 57 12.35 -11.00 -6.19
C GLU A 57 11.40 -11.78 -7.12
N ASP A 58 11.54 -13.11 -7.17
CA ASP A 58 10.70 -13.98 -7.99
C ASP A 58 9.25 -14.01 -7.49
N GLU A 59 9.03 -14.24 -6.19
CA GLU A 59 7.67 -14.31 -5.60
C GLU A 59 6.98 -12.95 -5.61
N ALA A 60 7.72 -11.87 -5.37
CA ALA A 60 7.22 -10.51 -5.45
C ALA A 60 6.76 -10.20 -6.88
N THR A 61 7.54 -10.62 -7.88
CA THR A 61 7.22 -10.35 -9.28
C THR A 61 5.92 -11.01 -9.71
N GLU A 62 5.76 -12.30 -9.45
CA GLU A 62 4.56 -13.07 -9.76
C GLU A 62 3.34 -12.52 -9.01
N PHE A 63 3.49 -12.25 -7.71
CA PHE A 63 2.43 -11.69 -6.89
C PHE A 63 1.95 -10.32 -7.39
N ILE A 64 2.88 -9.41 -7.71
CA ILE A 64 2.55 -8.08 -8.21
C ILE A 64 1.81 -8.18 -9.55
N ASP A 65 2.28 -9.02 -10.48
CA ASP A 65 1.63 -9.22 -11.78
C ASP A 65 0.19 -9.74 -11.62
N GLU A 66 -0.01 -10.73 -10.75
CA GLU A 66 -1.33 -11.29 -10.47
C GLU A 66 -2.25 -10.23 -9.84
N PHE A 67 -1.76 -9.49 -8.85
CA PHE A 67 -2.53 -8.45 -8.17
C PHE A 67 -2.96 -7.32 -9.12
N LEU A 68 -2.06 -6.87 -10.00
CA LEU A 68 -2.38 -5.86 -11.01
C LEU A 68 -3.40 -6.39 -12.02
N SER A 69 -3.32 -7.67 -12.41
CA SER A 69 -4.34 -8.31 -13.25
C SER A 69 -5.71 -8.27 -12.58
N MET A 70 -5.79 -8.61 -11.30
CA MET A 70 -7.03 -8.55 -10.51
C MET A 70 -7.61 -7.13 -10.43
N LEU A 71 -6.76 -6.10 -10.34
CA LEU A 71 -7.19 -4.70 -10.40
C LEU A 71 -7.73 -4.30 -11.79
N MET A 72 -7.12 -4.80 -12.86
CA MET A 72 -7.56 -4.53 -14.23
C MET A 72 -8.90 -5.21 -14.60
N ASP A 73 -9.22 -6.35 -13.96
CA ASP A 73 -10.43 -7.12 -14.20
C ASP A 73 -11.69 -6.55 -13.52
N MET A 74 -11.57 -5.47 -12.76
CA MET A 74 -12.68 -4.86 -12.04
C MET A 74 -13.72 -4.23 -12.98
N GLU A 75 -15.00 -4.28 -12.59
CA GLU A 75 -16.07 -3.64 -13.36
C GLU A 75 -16.07 -2.12 -13.13
N THR A 76 -15.87 -1.33 -14.19
CA THR A 76 -16.02 0.13 -14.14
C THR A 76 -17.46 0.51 -13.79
N THR A 77 -17.63 1.47 -12.87
CA THR A 77 -18.94 2.06 -12.58
C THR A 77 -19.05 3.48 -13.15
N SER A 78 -20.26 4.05 -13.18
CA SER A 78 -20.47 5.46 -13.53
C SER A 78 -20.31 6.41 -12.34
N GLN A 79 -19.87 5.91 -11.18
CA GLN A 79 -19.70 6.72 -9.98
C GLN A 79 -18.39 7.52 -10.04
N GLN A 80 -18.44 8.76 -9.56
CA GLN A 80 -17.26 9.63 -9.47
C GLN A 80 -16.63 9.50 -8.09
N SER A 81 -15.30 9.36 -8.06
CA SER A 81 -14.50 9.63 -6.86
C SER A 81 -14.07 11.09 -6.90
N ILE A 82 -14.45 11.87 -5.90
CA ILE A 82 -14.20 13.33 -5.84
C ILE A 82 -13.46 13.75 -4.55
N ASN A 83 -13.10 12.78 -3.71
CA ASN A 83 -12.42 13.01 -2.44
C ASN A 83 -11.09 12.26 -2.45
N ASP A 84 -10.17 12.67 -1.57
CA ASP A 84 -8.89 11.99 -1.38
C ASP A 84 -9.06 10.61 -0.71
N VAL A 85 -10.10 10.45 0.11
CA VAL A 85 -10.41 9.23 0.88
C VAL A 85 -11.94 9.02 0.85
N PRO A 86 -12.43 7.76 0.84
CA PRO A 86 -13.86 7.48 0.93
C PRO A 86 -14.52 8.12 2.16
N VAL A 87 -15.61 8.84 1.93
CA VAL A 87 -16.31 9.58 3.00
C VAL A 87 -17.30 8.67 3.73
N ASN A 88 -17.21 8.62 5.06
CA ASN A 88 -18.06 7.79 5.93
C ASN A 88 -18.02 6.30 5.55
N LYS A 89 -16.84 5.79 5.20
CA LYS A 89 -16.59 4.37 4.93
C LYS A 89 -15.40 3.92 5.78
N ASP A 90 -15.56 2.76 6.41
CA ASP A 90 -14.42 2.01 6.91
C ASP A 90 -13.78 1.33 5.68
N SER A 91 -12.53 1.68 5.39
CA SER A 91 -11.85 1.25 4.17
C SER A 91 -10.50 0.63 4.47
N ILE A 92 -10.16 -0.40 3.70
CA ILE A 92 -8.81 -0.94 3.62
C ILE A 92 -8.04 -0.11 2.61
N THR A 93 -6.84 0.33 2.99
CA THR A 93 -5.94 1.06 2.11
C THR A 93 -5.07 0.07 1.35
N ILE A 94 -4.97 0.23 0.04
CA ILE A 94 -4.09 -0.54 -0.84
C ILE A 94 -3.06 0.43 -1.41
N ASN A 95 -1.77 0.21 -1.16
CA ASN A 95 -0.68 1.03 -1.65
C ASN A 95 0.12 0.26 -2.70
N ILE A 96 0.17 0.78 -3.91
CA ILE A 96 1.09 0.32 -4.97
C ILE A 96 2.33 1.20 -4.86
N ASN A 97 3.38 0.65 -4.27
CA ASN A 97 4.60 1.37 -3.99
C ASN A 97 5.55 1.30 -5.18
N CYS A 98 6.13 2.44 -5.54
CA CYS A 98 7.04 2.55 -6.67
C CYS A 98 8.41 3.07 -6.23
N ASP A 99 9.45 2.71 -6.98
CA ASP A 99 10.78 3.30 -6.85
C ASP A 99 10.91 4.50 -7.81
N GLY A 100 11.52 5.59 -7.33
CA GLY A 100 11.80 6.79 -8.14
C GLY A 100 10.59 7.60 -8.63
N VAL A 101 9.35 7.12 -8.46
CA VAL A 101 8.11 7.81 -8.86
C VAL A 101 7.03 7.71 -7.80
N ALA A 102 5.99 8.56 -7.91
CA ALA A 102 4.86 8.51 -6.99
C ALA A 102 4.06 7.20 -7.16
N GLY A 103 3.81 6.52 -6.05
CA GLY A 103 2.95 5.34 -6.00
C GLY A 103 1.46 5.66 -6.21
N THR A 104 0.63 4.64 -6.10
CA THR A 104 -0.84 4.76 -6.19
C THR A 104 -1.51 4.23 -4.94
N THR A 105 -2.36 5.04 -4.32
CA THR A 105 -3.21 4.63 -3.20
C THR A 105 -4.63 4.38 -3.69
N LEU A 106 -5.19 3.24 -3.30
CA LEU A 106 -6.57 2.82 -3.57
C LEU A 106 -7.27 2.49 -2.25
N PHE A 107 -8.59 2.52 -2.26
CA PHE A 107 -9.40 2.22 -1.08
C PHE A 107 -10.42 1.13 -1.37
N TYR A 108 -10.32 0.00 -0.67
CA TYR A 108 -11.32 -1.05 -0.68
C TYR A 108 -12.35 -0.82 0.44
N TYR A 109 -13.64 -0.94 0.12
CA TYR A 109 -14.71 -0.90 1.13
C TYR A 109 -15.96 -1.63 0.68
N VAL A 110 -16.82 -1.94 1.65
CA VAL A 110 -18.15 -2.49 1.42
C VAL A 110 -19.19 -1.38 1.58
N ASP A 111 -19.98 -1.11 0.54
CA ASP A 111 -21.18 -0.27 0.64
C ASP A 111 -22.43 -1.08 0.33
N LYS A 112 -23.35 -1.15 1.29
CA LYS A 112 -24.65 -1.85 1.17
C LYS A 112 -24.51 -3.30 0.66
N GLY A 113 -23.46 -3.99 1.11
CA GLY A 113 -23.16 -5.38 0.74
C GLY A 113 -22.52 -5.55 -0.65
N THR A 114 -22.13 -4.46 -1.32
CA THR A 114 -21.34 -4.51 -2.55
C THR A 114 -19.93 -4.01 -2.25
N GLU A 115 -18.94 -4.74 -2.76
CA GLU A 115 -17.52 -4.40 -2.59
C GLU A 115 -17.05 -3.47 -3.71
N TYR A 116 -16.28 -2.46 -3.31
CA TYR A 116 -15.74 -1.46 -4.20
C TYR A 116 -14.26 -1.24 -3.97
N VAL A 117 -13.56 -0.86 -5.03
CA VAL A 117 -12.26 -0.19 -4.96
C VAL A 117 -12.44 1.22 -5.49
N GLU A 118 -11.97 2.20 -4.75
CA GLU A 118 -11.99 3.60 -5.13
C GLU A 118 -10.56 4.10 -5.38
N GLN A 119 -10.35 4.68 -6.55
CA GLN A 119 -9.14 5.43 -6.86
C GLN A 119 -9.50 6.93 -6.83
N PRO A 120 -8.88 7.72 -5.93
CA PRO A 120 -9.14 9.15 -5.81
C PRO A 120 -9.10 9.87 -7.15
N TYR A 121 -10.13 10.68 -7.41
CA TYR A 121 -10.29 11.49 -8.62
C TYR A 121 -10.32 10.73 -9.96
N GLN A 122 -10.35 9.40 -9.93
CA GLN A 122 -10.30 8.57 -11.12
C GLN A 122 -11.59 7.78 -11.30
N GLY A 123 -12.04 7.05 -10.28
CA GLY A 123 -13.26 6.27 -10.36
C GLY A 123 -13.50 5.34 -9.18
N ILE A 124 -14.72 4.81 -9.13
CA ILE A 124 -15.12 3.75 -8.20
C ILE A 124 -15.44 2.51 -9.03
N TYR A 125 -14.84 1.39 -8.65
CA TYR A 125 -14.85 0.13 -9.38
C TYR A 125 -15.52 -0.92 -8.51
N LYS A 126 -16.34 -1.78 -9.11
CA LYS A 126 -16.91 -2.91 -8.40
C LYS A 126 -15.90 -4.06 -8.40
N LEU A 127 -15.68 -4.63 -7.23
CA LEU A 127 -14.62 -5.61 -7.00
C LEU A 127 -14.86 -6.91 -7.77
N ALA A 128 -13.77 -7.50 -8.28
CA ALA A 128 -13.75 -8.90 -8.71
C ALA A 128 -13.52 -9.81 -7.48
N PRO A 129 -14.22 -10.96 -7.35
CA PRO A 129 -14.07 -11.84 -6.19
C PRO A 129 -12.63 -12.27 -5.87
N ALA A 130 -11.79 -12.44 -6.89
CA ALA A 130 -10.39 -12.82 -6.72
C ALA A 130 -9.59 -11.79 -5.91
N LEU A 131 -9.80 -10.49 -6.19
CA LEU A 131 -9.11 -9.41 -5.49
C LEU A 131 -9.51 -9.36 -4.01
N GLY A 132 -10.80 -9.54 -3.71
CA GLY A 132 -11.29 -9.55 -2.32
C GLY A 132 -10.67 -10.68 -1.50
N ASN A 133 -10.56 -11.87 -2.09
CA ASN A 133 -9.89 -13.00 -1.45
C ASN A 133 -8.40 -12.71 -1.22
N CYS A 134 -7.70 -12.16 -2.21
CA CYS A 134 -6.29 -11.81 -2.09
C CYS A 134 -6.04 -10.81 -0.96
N ILE A 135 -6.84 -9.74 -0.88
CA ILE A 135 -6.78 -8.74 0.21
C ILE A 135 -7.01 -9.40 1.58
N ALA A 136 -8.02 -10.26 1.69
CA ALA A 136 -8.33 -10.95 2.93
C ALA A 136 -7.22 -11.93 3.37
N GLU A 137 -6.60 -12.63 2.42
CA GLU A 137 -5.47 -13.52 2.66
C GLU A 137 -4.24 -12.74 3.11
N MET A 138 -3.91 -11.63 2.42
CA MET A 138 -2.83 -10.73 2.83
C MET A 138 -2.99 -10.29 4.29
N LEU A 139 -4.16 -9.76 4.66
CA LEU A 139 -4.43 -9.30 6.03
C LEU A 139 -4.54 -10.43 7.07
N SER A 140 -4.89 -11.64 6.64
CA SER A 140 -4.90 -12.82 7.52
C SER A 140 -3.48 -13.32 7.78
N SER A 141 -2.59 -13.19 6.79
CA SER A 141 -1.16 -13.50 6.88
C SER A 141 -0.31 -12.38 7.46
N ALA A 142 -0.88 -11.18 7.62
CA ALA A 142 -0.20 -10.06 8.25
C ALA A 142 0.19 -10.49 9.67
N ASP A 143 1.49 -10.68 9.89
CA ASP A 143 2.01 -10.63 11.24
C ASP A 143 1.60 -9.27 11.79
N ASN A 144 0.98 -9.21 12.98
CA ASN A 144 0.64 -7.93 13.63
C ASN A 144 1.88 -7.11 14.02
N THR A 145 3.04 -7.45 13.46
CA THR A 145 4.28 -6.71 13.54
C THR A 145 4.19 -5.65 12.44
N PRO A 146 4.13 -4.36 12.78
CA PRO A 146 4.13 -3.30 11.78
C PRO A 146 5.29 -3.48 10.79
N PRO A 147 5.16 -3.02 9.53
CA PRO A 147 6.26 -3.03 8.57
C PRO A 147 7.44 -2.31 9.21
N ALA A 148 8.49 -3.06 9.49
CA ALA A 148 9.65 -2.55 10.19
C ALA A 148 10.73 -2.24 9.16
N ILE A 149 11.04 -0.95 8.97
CA ILE A 149 12.26 -0.55 8.28
C ILE A 149 13.42 -0.99 9.15
N LYS A 150 14.45 -1.55 8.52
CA LYS A 150 15.63 -2.07 9.20
C LYS A 150 16.88 -1.39 8.70
N PHE A 151 17.74 -0.96 9.61
CA PHE A 151 19.06 -0.50 9.28
C PHE A 151 20.09 -1.00 10.28
N GLN A 152 21.34 -1.05 9.84
CA GLN A 152 22.46 -1.45 10.68
C GLN A 152 23.22 -0.23 11.17
N ALA A 153 23.70 -0.29 12.40
CA ALA A 153 24.43 0.80 13.01
C ALA A 153 25.47 0.28 14.01
N SER A 154 26.56 1.02 14.18
CA SER A 154 27.55 0.77 15.22
C SER A 154 27.20 1.54 16.48
N VAL A 155 27.29 0.89 17.64
CA VAL A 155 27.13 1.56 18.94
C VAL A 155 28.31 2.49 19.18
N ILE A 156 28.07 3.78 19.37
CA ILE A 156 29.13 4.77 19.62
C ILE A 156 29.11 5.29 21.06
N GLU A 157 27.96 5.27 21.72
CA GLU A 157 27.81 5.57 23.14
C GLU A 157 26.82 4.61 23.80
N LYS A 158 27.13 4.17 25.03
CA LYS A 158 26.23 3.33 25.81
C LYS A 158 26.15 3.84 27.25
N ASN A 159 24.94 4.22 27.64
CA ASN A 159 24.58 4.58 29.01
C ASN A 159 23.69 3.48 29.61
N LYS A 160 23.21 3.72 30.84
CA LYS A 160 22.28 2.79 31.50
C LYS A 160 20.96 2.69 30.72
N ASP A 161 20.35 3.85 30.45
CA ASP A 161 18.99 3.95 29.91
C ASP A 161 18.96 4.41 28.45
N SER A 162 20.12 4.66 27.83
CA SER A 162 20.22 5.10 26.44
C SER A 162 21.43 4.55 25.70
N ILE A 163 21.30 4.48 24.38
CA ILE A 163 22.34 4.10 23.44
C ILE A 163 22.38 5.16 22.33
N ILE A 164 23.57 5.54 21.88
CA ILE A 164 23.75 6.32 20.65
C ILE A 164 24.43 5.42 19.62
N VAL A 165 23.86 5.39 18.42
CA VAL A 165 24.38 4.60 17.31
C VAL A 165 24.69 5.47 16.10
N LYS A 166 25.68 5.06 15.32
CA LYS A 166 26.00 5.64 14.01
C LYS A 166 25.59 4.64 12.92
N PRO A 167 24.72 5.02 11.96
CA PRO A 167 24.36 4.14 10.85
C PRO A 167 25.59 3.72 10.05
N VAL A 168 25.55 2.52 9.46
CA VAL A 168 26.62 2.04 8.58
C VAL A 168 26.69 2.87 7.29
N ASP A 169 27.90 2.97 6.71
CA ASP A 169 28.12 3.71 5.47
C ASP A 169 27.24 3.18 4.33
N GLY A 170 26.57 4.08 3.62
CA GLY A 170 25.68 3.75 2.49
C GLY A 170 24.23 3.39 2.89
N SER A 171 23.87 3.45 4.17
CA SER A 171 22.47 3.36 4.61
C SER A 171 21.69 4.64 4.32
N LEU A 172 20.38 4.54 4.08
CA LEU A 172 19.50 5.70 3.86
C LEU A 172 19.37 6.55 5.13
N GLU A 173 19.47 5.93 6.30
CA GLU A 173 19.46 6.62 7.59
C GLU A 173 20.66 7.54 7.75
N LEU A 174 21.82 7.17 7.19
CA LEU A 174 23.02 8.03 7.21
C LEU A 174 22.84 9.30 6.38
N ASP A 175 22.03 9.25 5.32
CA ASP A 175 21.68 10.44 4.54
C ASP A 175 20.80 11.41 5.35
N SER A 176 20.13 10.91 6.40
CA SER A 176 19.25 11.68 7.28
C SER A 176 19.99 12.23 8.50
N ALA A 177 20.78 11.39 9.19
CA ALA A 177 21.57 11.80 10.35
C ALA A 177 22.77 10.87 10.59
N ASP A 178 23.85 11.40 11.17
CA ASP A 178 25.05 10.65 11.51
C ASP A 178 24.96 9.94 12.87
N GLU A 179 24.07 10.40 13.76
CA GLU A 179 23.87 9.84 15.10
C GLU A 179 22.39 9.71 15.43
N PHE A 180 22.00 8.54 15.96
CA PHE A 180 20.65 8.25 16.44
C PHE A 180 20.63 7.89 17.91
N PHE A 181 19.72 8.50 18.66
CA PHE A 181 19.41 8.18 20.04
C PHE A 181 18.40 7.04 20.11
N LEU A 182 18.70 6.03 20.92
CA LEU A 182 17.82 4.89 21.20
C LEU A 182 17.60 4.76 22.71
N SER A 183 16.37 4.46 23.12
CA SER A 183 16.07 4.08 24.51
C SER A 183 16.59 2.67 24.78
N ASN A 184 17.17 2.43 25.96
CA ASN A 184 17.69 1.13 26.37
C ASN A 184 16.80 0.48 27.46
N GLU A 185 15.49 0.48 27.27
CA GLU A 185 14.53 -0.03 28.27
C GLU A 185 14.73 -1.51 28.58
N ASP A 186 15.13 -2.29 27.56
CA ASP A 186 15.43 -3.71 27.65
C ASP A 186 16.76 -4.02 28.34
N ASN A 187 17.51 -2.99 28.78
CA ASN A 187 18.82 -3.12 29.42
C ASN A 187 19.79 -4.00 28.60
N LEU A 188 19.85 -3.76 27.28
CA LEU A 188 20.69 -4.52 26.37
C LEU A 188 22.17 -4.41 26.79
N GLU A 189 22.85 -5.55 26.90
CA GLU A 189 24.28 -5.62 27.20
C GLU A 189 25.12 -5.39 25.92
N LEU A 190 25.04 -4.18 25.39
CA LEU A 190 25.83 -3.73 24.24
C LEU A 190 27.12 -3.02 24.69
N GLN A 191 28.16 -3.13 23.88
CA GLN A 191 29.44 -2.44 24.03
C GLN A 191 29.64 -1.41 22.91
N ILE A 192 30.47 -0.41 23.17
CA ILE A 192 30.90 0.55 22.14
C ILE A 192 31.64 -0.23 21.05
N GLY A 193 31.19 -0.05 19.81
CA GLY A 193 31.70 -0.70 18.61
C GLY A 193 30.84 -1.88 18.13
N ASP A 194 29.92 -2.40 18.95
CA ASP A 194 29.04 -3.50 18.53
C ASP A 194 28.17 -3.07 17.34
N LEU A 195 27.94 -4.01 16.41
CA LEU A 195 27.05 -3.81 15.28
C LEU A 195 25.65 -4.33 15.64
N VAL A 196 24.65 -3.47 15.43
CA VAL A 196 23.24 -3.79 15.72
C VAL A 196 22.37 -3.58 14.49
N GLU A 197 21.32 -4.38 14.35
CA GLU A 197 20.19 -4.15 13.44
C GLU A 197 19.06 -3.51 14.25
N ILE A 198 18.63 -2.32 13.84
CA ILE A 198 17.48 -1.62 14.44
C ILE A 198 16.31 -1.75 13.49
N SER A 199 15.15 -2.12 14.02
CA SER A 199 13.89 -2.18 13.30
C SER A 199 12.91 -1.15 13.86
N TYR A 200 12.34 -0.30 13.01
CA TYR A 200 11.52 0.85 13.41
C TYR A 200 10.42 1.17 12.39
N ASN A 201 9.55 2.12 12.71
CA ASN A 201 8.38 2.49 11.92
C ASN A 201 8.66 3.36 10.66
N GLY A 202 9.92 3.70 10.38
CA GLY A 202 10.31 4.55 9.24
C GLY A 202 10.29 6.06 9.52
N GLU A 203 9.82 6.51 10.68
CA GLU A 203 9.83 7.93 11.02
C GLU A 203 11.17 8.36 11.63
N ILE A 204 11.69 9.51 11.19
CA ILE A 204 12.90 10.14 11.73
C ILE A 204 12.55 11.56 12.16
N MET A 205 12.87 11.90 13.41
CA MET A 205 12.70 13.24 13.98
C MET A 205 14.02 14.01 13.88
N GLU A 206 13.96 15.21 13.30
CA GLU A 206 15.10 16.11 13.09
C GLU A 206 15.58 16.76 14.41
N SER A 207 16.17 15.95 15.30
CA SER A 207 16.90 16.39 16.50
C SER A 207 18.39 16.04 16.40
N TYR A 208 19.20 16.44 17.40
CA TYR A 208 20.60 16.02 17.47
C TYR A 208 20.96 15.49 18.88
N PRO A 209 21.30 14.20 19.02
CA PRO A 209 21.18 13.13 18.02
C PRO A 209 19.75 12.99 17.47
N ALA A 210 19.59 12.44 16.27
CA ALA A 210 18.28 12.20 15.68
C ALA A 210 17.51 11.14 16.48
N GLN A 211 16.18 11.21 16.47
CA GLN A 211 15.33 10.20 17.09
C GLN A 211 14.58 9.44 16.01
N LEU A 212 14.43 8.13 16.22
CA LEU A 212 13.49 7.33 15.46
C LEU A 212 12.10 7.50 16.07
N GLY A 213 11.06 7.24 15.28
CA GLY A 213 9.71 7.07 15.80
C GLY A 213 9.60 5.82 16.68
N GLU A 214 8.66 4.93 16.37
CA GLU A 214 8.51 3.68 17.10
C GLU A 214 9.61 2.68 16.74
N VAL A 215 10.47 2.35 17.69
CA VAL A 215 11.49 1.30 17.56
C VAL A 215 10.92 -0.01 18.06
N TYR A 216 10.84 -1.01 17.18
CA TYR A 216 10.26 -2.32 17.50
C TYR A 216 11.27 -3.28 18.11
N LYS A 217 12.52 -3.22 17.65
CA LYS A 217 13.57 -4.17 18.08
C LYS A 217 14.96 -3.66 17.76
N ILE A 218 15.90 -3.96 18.65
CA ILE A 218 17.34 -3.83 18.45
C ILE A 218 17.96 -5.22 18.59
N THR A 219 18.70 -5.69 17.58
CA THR A 219 19.32 -7.02 17.58
C THR A 219 20.83 -6.88 17.37
N MET A 220 21.63 -7.47 18.25
CA MET A 220 23.09 -7.55 18.06
C MET A 220 23.42 -8.48 16.88
N ILE A 221 24.23 -7.99 15.94
CA ILE A 221 24.68 -8.74 14.76
C ILE A 221 26.13 -9.23 14.95
N GLU A 222 27.01 -8.36 15.43
CA GLU A 222 28.42 -8.66 15.64
C GLU A 222 28.92 -8.03 16.94
N GLN A 223 29.65 -8.83 17.73
CA GLN A 223 30.33 -8.36 18.93
C GLN A 223 31.72 -7.86 18.56
N THR A 224 32.10 -6.71 19.10
CA THR A 224 33.52 -6.36 19.10
C THR A 224 34.28 -7.33 19.99
N GLY A 225 35.26 -8.01 19.37
CA GLY A 225 36.04 -9.05 20.02
C GLY A 225 36.73 -8.55 21.28
N THR A 226 36.45 -9.21 22.41
CA THR A 226 37.43 -9.33 23.49
C THR A 226 38.61 -10.15 22.99
N ASP A 227 39.49 -9.56 22.19
CA ASP A 227 40.88 -10.03 22.06
C ASP A 227 41.63 -9.66 23.34
N VAL A 228 41.29 -10.37 24.42
CA VAL A 228 42.20 -10.53 25.55
C VAL A 228 43.22 -11.58 25.11
N ASN A 229 44.39 -11.09 24.72
CA ASN A 229 45.63 -11.86 24.67
C ASN A 229 45.67 -12.95 25.74
N ARG A 230 45.75 -14.21 25.32
CA ARG A 230 46.49 -15.24 26.04
C ARG A 230 47.02 -16.35 25.14
#